data_AF-A0A3D9AWP9-F1
#
_entry.id   AF-A0A3D9AWP9-F1
#
_cell.length_a   1.000
_cell.length_b   1.000
_cell.length_c   1.000
_cell.angle_alpha   90.00
_cell.angle_beta   90.00
_cell.angle_gamma   90.00
#
_symmetry.space_group_name_H-M   'P 1'
#
loop_
_entity.id
_entity.type
_entity.pdbx_description
1 polymer ?
#
loop_
_entity_poly.entity_id
_entity_poly.type
_entity_poly.pdbx_seq_one_letter_code
_entity_poly.pdbx_strand_id
1 'polypeptide(L)'
;MSNIEKNNPMSAEEVLKLKTIKAKSAEKSVNEKLLKQEPETITIDGRTFPKGMKSVGIALGEKSSKDELTETDHFYPTHSDFEYQPKLEPKKDRKPKFIERESFLTAGGARTIFGSDQRKIYNSTAYPWRCVGRVESPLGVASGVMIGPRHLLTCAHIIDWRPNNQTGWLKFTPMYYNGSAPYGSSWGVQTYYKHKVAGPTIDGTEVQFDYVVVVLDRPMGNSTGWLGSKSYSDSWDGQASFAHAGYPADLTGTQRPTYQTGIALDGDFWSPDDNQSISHKADIWPGQSGGPFWAYWDGNPYAVATQSAHNPSINFASGGSDLVGLVMRARNEYP
;
A
#
# COMPACT_ATOMS: atom_id res chain seq x y z
N MET A 1 -15.45 -18.21 -22.99
CA MET A 1 -14.80 -17.08 -22.31
C MET A 1 -13.57 -16.73 -23.14
N SER A 2 -13.66 -15.67 -23.93
CA SER A 2 -12.57 -15.24 -24.81
C SER A 2 -11.38 -14.77 -23.96
N ASN A 3 -10.17 -14.79 -24.51
CA ASN A 3 -8.96 -14.32 -23.81
C ASN A 3 -9.05 -12.87 -23.28
N ILE A 4 -10.06 -12.11 -23.70
CA ILE A 4 -10.32 -10.72 -23.26
C ILE A 4 -10.89 -10.69 -21.83
N GLU A 5 -11.73 -11.66 -21.43
CA GLU A 5 -12.30 -11.68 -20.07
C GLU A 5 -11.24 -11.98 -18.99
N LYS A 6 -10.15 -12.67 -19.35
CA LYS A 6 -9.07 -13.03 -18.40
C LYS A 6 -8.18 -11.87 -17.99
N ASN A 7 -8.19 -10.76 -18.73
CA ASN A 7 -7.38 -9.58 -18.42
C ASN A 7 -8.11 -8.53 -17.59
N ASN A 8 -9.44 -8.62 -17.43
CA ASN A 8 -10.19 -7.64 -16.65
C ASN A 8 -10.23 -8.00 -15.16
N PRO A 9 -10.17 -7.00 -14.27
CA PRO A 9 -10.39 -7.22 -12.85
C PRO A 9 -11.85 -7.63 -12.61
N MET A 10 -12.07 -8.52 -11.66
CA MET A 10 -13.40 -8.84 -11.17
C MET A 10 -14.06 -7.59 -10.57
N SER A 11 -15.31 -7.34 -10.93
CA SER A 11 -16.12 -6.28 -10.33
C SER A 11 -16.35 -6.54 -8.83
N ALA A 12 -16.66 -5.49 -8.08
CA ALA A 12 -16.99 -5.64 -6.65
C ALA A 12 -18.16 -6.62 -6.40
N GLU A 13 -19.13 -6.70 -7.31
CA GLU A 13 -20.26 -7.64 -7.21
C GLU A 13 -19.85 -9.10 -7.45
N GLU A 14 -18.91 -9.35 -8.35
CA GLU A 14 -18.35 -10.69 -8.57
C GLU A 14 -17.49 -11.13 -7.38
N VAL A 15 -16.67 -10.23 -6.85
CA VAL A 15 -15.85 -10.47 -5.65
C VAL A 15 -16.73 -10.80 -4.45
N LEU A 16 -17.89 -10.16 -4.30
CA LEU A 16 -18.85 -10.46 -3.23
C LEU A 16 -19.45 -11.88 -3.30
N LYS A 17 -19.43 -12.52 -4.48
CA LYS A 17 -19.94 -13.89 -4.68
C LYS A 17 -18.88 -14.96 -4.40
N LEU A 18 -17.61 -14.56 -4.24
CA LEU A 18 -16.53 -15.50 -3.96
C LEU A 18 -16.63 -16.07 -2.54
N LYS A 19 -16.30 -17.36 -2.42
CA LYS A 19 -16.35 -18.07 -1.14
C LYS A 19 -15.06 -17.84 -0.37
N THR A 20 -15.20 -17.60 0.93
CA THR A 20 -14.06 -17.54 1.84
C THR A 20 -13.40 -18.92 1.94
N ILE A 21 -12.07 -18.93 2.12
CA ILE A 21 -11.28 -20.15 2.28
C ILE A 21 -10.78 -20.21 3.71
N LYS A 22 -10.97 -21.34 4.39
CA LYS A 22 -10.46 -21.54 5.74
C LYS A 22 -9.00 -21.97 5.75
N ALA A 23 -8.27 -21.50 6.75
CA ALA A 23 -6.91 -21.95 7.02
C ALA A 23 -6.84 -23.49 7.06
N LYS A 24 -5.87 -24.05 6.34
CA LYS A 24 -5.62 -25.49 6.28
C LYS A 24 -4.69 -25.98 7.38
N SER A 25 -3.99 -25.06 8.04
CA SER A 25 -3.06 -25.35 9.13
C SER A 25 -3.14 -24.25 10.19
N ALA A 26 -2.73 -24.57 11.41
CA ALA A 26 -2.56 -23.56 12.45
C ALA A 26 -1.42 -22.62 12.08
N GLU A 27 -1.60 -21.32 12.34
CA GLU A 27 -0.51 -20.35 12.27
C GLU A 27 0.55 -20.75 13.30
N LYS A 28 1.72 -21.19 12.82
CA LYS A 28 2.89 -21.34 13.69
C LYS A 28 3.14 -19.96 14.27
N SER A 29 3.32 -19.87 15.60
CA SER A 29 3.66 -18.61 16.26
C SER A 29 4.76 -17.93 15.45
N VAL A 30 4.50 -16.69 15.00
CA VAL A 30 5.53 -15.86 14.38
C VAL A 30 6.75 -15.95 15.28
N ASN A 31 7.89 -16.36 14.72
CA ASN A 31 9.11 -16.60 15.49
C ASN A 31 9.31 -15.40 16.43
N GLU A 32 9.21 -15.58 17.75
CA GLU A 32 9.21 -14.45 18.68
C GLU A 32 10.44 -13.56 18.52
N LYS A 33 11.54 -14.13 17.99
CA LYS A 33 12.74 -13.39 17.63
C LYS A 33 12.49 -12.35 16.52
N LEU A 34 11.65 -12.66 15.53
CA LEU A 34 11.23 -11.74 14.46
C LEU A 34 10.29 -10.63 14.97
N LEU A 35 9.57 -10.85 16.07
CA LEU A 35 8.70 -9.83 16.68
C LEU A 35 9.48 -8.80 17.50
N LYS A 36 10.64 -9.18 18.04
CA LYS A 36 11.40 -8.40 19.04
C LYS A 36 12.75 -7.88 18.53
N GLN A 37 13.09 -8.07 17.26
CA GLN A 37 14.36 -7.59 16.73
C GLN A 37 14.32 -6.06 16.55
N GLU A 38 15.13 -5.39 17.35
CA GLU A 38 15.41 -3.96 17.27
C GLU A 38 16.17 -3.60 15.99
N PRO A 39 16.01 -2.38 15.45
CA PRO A 39 16.77 -1.94 14.30
C PRO A 39 18.26 -1.75 14.64
N GLU A 40 19.11 -1.75 13.63
CA GLU A 40 20.43 -1.12 13.78
C GLU A 40 20.23 0.36 14.15
N THR A 41 21.05 0.89 15.05
CA THR A 41 20.94 2.28 15.51
C THR A 41 22.21 3.07 15.25
N ILE A 42 22.07 4.38 15.10
CA ILE A 42 23.15 5.35 15.05
C ILE A 42 22.96 6.39 16.15
N THR A 43 24.07 6.90 16.70
CA THR A 43 24.03 8.00 17.68
C THR A 43 24.39 9.30 17.00
N ILE A 44 23.48 10.28 17.08
CA ILE A 44 23.66 11.64 16.57
C ILE A 44 23.43 12.58 17.76
N ASP A 45 24.41 13.42 18.08
CA ASP A 45 24.34 14.41 19.17
C ASP A 45 23.88 13.83 20.51
N GLY A 46 24.39 12.64 20.86
CA GLY A 46 24.06 11.95 22.11
C GLY A 46 22.69 11.28 22.15
N ARG A 47 21.93 11.29 21.04
CA ARG A 47 20.64 10.60 20.90
C ARG A 47 20.75 9.42 19.94
N THR A 48 20.14 8.30 20.31
CA THR A 48 20.14 7.08 19.50
C THR A 48 18.90 7.03 18.61
N PHE A 49 19.10 6.88 17.31
CA PHE A 49 18.06 6.78 16.31
C PHE A 49 18.19 5.46 15.54
N PRO A 50 17.09 4.88 15.05
CA PRO A 50 17.17 3.83 14.05
C PRO A 50 17.98 4.32 12.84
N LYS A 51 18.85 3.46 12.34
CA LYS A 51 19.68 3.72 11.17
C LYS A 51 18.80 3.88 9.94
N GLY A 52 19.18 4.82 9.09
CA GLY A 52 18.52 5.05 7.80
C GLY A 52 18.79 3.93 6.78
N MET A 53 18.12 4.01 5.64
CA MET A 53 18.25 3.02 4.57
C MET A 53 19.14 3.53 3.43
N LYS A 54 19.71 2.60 2.66
CA LYS A 54 20.28 2.95 1.34
C LYS A 54 19.15 3.22 0.35
N SER A 55 19.41 4.01 -0.69
CA SER A 55 18.44 4.28 -1.76
C SER A 55 19.04 4.05 -3.14
N VAL A 56 18.31 3.40 -4.02
CA VAL A 56 18.70 3.16 -5.42
C VAL A 56 17.60 3.72 -6.32
N GLY A 57 17.97 4.67 -7.19
CA GLY A 57 17.09 5.20 -8.21
C GLY A 57 17.19 4.36 -9.48
N ILE A 58 16.05 4.07 -10.11
CA ILE A 58 15.98 3.44 -11.42
C ILE A 58 15.72 4.53 -12.45
N ALA A 59 16.50 4.55 -13.53
CA ALA A 59 16.37 5.57 -14.55
C ALA A 59 14.99 5.48 -15.25
N LEU A 60 14.45 6.66 -15.60
CA LEU A 60 13.28 6.77 -16.47
C LEU A 60 13.68 6.23 -17.87
N GLY A 61 12.91 5.28 -18.39
CA GLY A 61 13.17 4.65 -19.69
C GLY A 61 14.08 3.41 -19.69
N GLU A 62 14.62 2.99 -18.54
CA GLU A 62 15.25 1.66 -18.43
C GLU A 62 14.16 0.58 -18.48
N LYS A 63 13.75 0.19 -19.70
CA LYS A 63 12.83 -0.92 -19.92
C LYS A 63 13.49 -2.20 -19.45
N SER A 64 12.82 -2.98 -18.59
CA SER A 64 13.31 -4.31 -18.23
C SER A 64 13.37 -5.16 -19.50
N SER A 65 14.58 -5.39 -20.01
CA SER A 65 14.75 -6.20 -21.21
C SER A 65 14.44 -7.68 -20.94
N LYS A 66 13.69 -8.28 -21.89
CA LYS A 66 13.13 -9.65 -21.97
C LYS A 66 11.69 -9.76 -21.46
N ASP A 67 10.76 -9.90 -22.40
CA ASP A 67 9.33 -10.23 -22.28
C ASP A 67 8.61 -9.50 -21.14
N GLU A 68 7.83 -8.47 -21.47
CA GLU A 68 7.06 -7.60 -20.57
C GLU A 68 6.28 -8.37 -19.48
N LEU A 69 6.94 -8.66 -18.35
CA LEU A 69 6.28 -9.17 -17.17
C LEU A 69 5.43 -8.03 -16.60
N THR A 70 4.15 -8.06 -16.94
CA THR A 70 3.13 -7.10 -16.50
C THR A 70 2.59 -7.43 -15.11
N GLU A 71 3.08 -8.49 -14.47
CA GLU A 71 2.66 -8.87 -13.14
C GLU A 71 3.76 -9.60 -12.35
N THR A 72 3.58 -9.63 -11.03
CA THR A 72 4.35 -10.49 -10.11
C THR A 72 3.42 -11.44 -9.37
N ASP A 73 3.94 -12.58 -8.94
CA ASP A 73 3.18 -13.57 -8.17
C ASP A 73 2.74 -13.03 -6.81
N HIS A 74 1.58 -13.50 -6.38
CA HIS A 74 1.05 -13.34 -5.03
C HIS A 74 1.39 -14.57 -4.18
N PHE A 75 1.34 -14.43 -2.85
CA PHE A 75 1.46 -15.57 -1.95
C PHE A 75 0.38 -15.53 -0.87
N TYR A 76 -0.50 -16.53 -0.92
CA TYR A 76 -1.50 -16.81 0.08
C TYR A 76 -1.00 -17.91 1.04
N PRO A 77 -0.70 -17.58 2.32
CA PRO A 77 -0.24 -18.57 3.28
C PRO A 77 -1.36 -19.51 3.71
N THR A 78 -1.10 -20.82 3.67
CA THR A 78 -2.11 -21.86 4.00
C THR A 78 -2.62 -21.83 5.45
N HIS A 79 -1.92 -21.13 6.34
CA HIS A 79 -2.31 -20.93 7.74
C HIS A 79 -3.21 -19.71 7.98
N SER A 80 -3.57 -18.97 6.94
CA SER A 80 -4.46 -17.82 7.02
C SER A 80 -5.83 -18.16 6.41
N ASP A 81 -6.90 -17.61 6.99
CA ASP A 81 -8.18 -17.52 6.27
C ASP A 81 -8.01 -16.61 5.04
N PHE A 82 -8.67 -16.92 3.93
CA PHE A 82 -8.83 -16.02 2.79
C PHE A 82 -10.24 -15.42 2.86
N GLU A 83 -10.34 -14.12 3.07
CA GLU A 83 -11.61 -13.41 3.09
C GLU A 83 -11.63 -12.27 2.06
N TYR A 84 -12.59 -12.30 1.13
CA TYR A 84 -12.78 -11.23 0.14
C TYR A 84 -13.41 -9.96 0.73
N GLN A 85 -13.95 -10.07 1.95
CA GLN A 85 -14.46 -8.96 2.75
C GLN A 85 -13.89 -9.09 4.16
N PRO A 86 -13.29 -8.05 4.74
CA PRO A 86 -12.66 -8.18 6.02
C PRO A 86 -13.69 -8.20 7.13
N LYS A 87 -13.38 -8.89 8.22
CA LYS A 87 -14.12 -8.72 9.48
C LYS A 87 -14.06 -7.26 9.93
N LEU A 88 -15.24 -6.68 10.09
CA LEU A 88 -15.39 -5.32 10.61
C LEU A 88 -15.00 -5.24 12.07
N GLU A 89 -14.60 -4.05 12.52
CA GLU A 89 -14.49 -3.76 13.93
C GLU A 89 -15.79 -4.11 14.68
N PRO A 90 -15.72 -4.88 15.79
CA PRO A 90 -16.88 -5.20 16.60
C PRO A 90 -17.60 -3.93 17.05
N LYS A 91 -18.95 -3.94 17.04
CA LYS A 91 -19.74 -2.76 17.41
C LYS A 91 -19.36 -2.17 18.77
N LYS A 92 -18.98 -3.03 19.73
CA LYS A 92 -18.54 -2.65 21.08
C LYS A 92 -17.23 -1.85 21.12
N ASP A 93 -16.39 -1.99 20.10
CA ASP A 93 -15.05 -1.37 20.04
C ASP A 93 -15.05 -0.09 19.18
N ARG A 94 -16.21 0.26 18.60
CA ARG A 94 -16.37 1.46 17.77
C ARG A 94 -16.24 2.71 18.63
N LYS A 95 -15.42 3.64 18.15
CA LYS A 95 -15.19 4.95 18.76
C LYS A 95 -15.79 6.04 17.86
N PRO A 96 -16.11 7.22 18.41
CA PRO A 96 -16.37 8.41 17.62
C PRO A 96 -15.23 8.70 16.63
N LYS A 97 -15.50 9.56 15.63
CA LYS A 97 -14.45 10.05 14.73
C LYS A 97 -13.35 10.70 15.57
N PHE A 98 -12.10 10.55 15.13
CA PHE A 98 -10.96 11.12 15.84
C PHE A 98 -10.85 12.63 15.61
N ILE A 99 -11.27 13.10 14.43
CA ILE A 99 -11.29 14.51 14.05
C ILE A 99 -12.69 14.85 13.52
N GLU A 100 -13.27 15.95 14.02
CA GLU A 100 -14.42 16.61 13.41
C GLU A 100 -13.91 17.43 12.20
N ARG A 101 -14.12 16.89 10.99
CA ARG A 101 -13.51 17.41 9.75
C ARG A 101 -13.90 18.85 9.46
N GLU A 102 -15.13 19.22 9.77
CA GLU A 102 -15.69 20.55 9.56
C GLU A 102 -14.98 21.61 10.41
N SER A 103 -14.37 21.21 11.53
CA SER A 103 -13.58 22.08 12.42
C SER A 103 -12.08 22.04 12.13
N PHE A 104 -11.63 21.05 11.36
CA PHE A 104 -10.23 20.89 10.98
C PHE A 104 -10.00 21.66 9.67
N LEU A 105 -9.28 22.78 9.75
CA LEU A 105 -8.96 23.66 8.63
C LEU A 105 -8.40 22.87 7.44
N THR A 106 -9.22 22.57 6.42
CA THR A 106 -8.71 22.27 5.08
C THR A 106 -8.33 23.59 4.45
N ALA A 107 -7.12 24.08 4.74
CA ALA A 107 -6.55 25.17 3.96
C ALA A 107 -6.56 24.75 2.47
N GLY A 108 -7.35 25.43 1.64
CA GLY A 108 -7.29 25.29 0.18
C GLY A 108 -8.38 24.47 -0.51
N GLY A 109 -9.48 24.07 0.17
CA GLY A 109 -10.62 23.45 -0.52
C GLY A 109 -10.35 22.06 -1.12
N ALA A 110 -9.26 21.40 -0.71
CA ALA A 110 -8.99 20.01 -1.05
C ALA A 110 -10.15 19.09 -0.63
N ARG A 111 -10.66 18.30 -1.57
CA ARG A 111 -11.76 17.35 -1.32
C ARG A 111 -11.21 15.94 -1.38
N THR A 112 -11.06 15.33 -0.21
CA THR A 112 -10.58 13.95 -0.12
C THR A 112 -11.70 12.93 0.13
N ILE A 113 -12.91 13.42 0.43
CA ILE A 113 -14.13 12.63 0.72
C ILE A 113 -15.22 13.02 -0.29
N PHE A 114 -15.83 12.03 -0.94
CA PHE A 114 -16.76 12.22 -2.05
C PHE A 114 -18.15 11.68 -1.74
N GLY A 115 -19.01 12.57 -1.26
CA GLY A 115 -20.39 12.22 -0.90
C GLY A 115 -20.43 11.68 0.53
N SER A 116 -21.20 10.62 0.75
CA SER A 116 -21.22 9.92 2.04
C SER A 116 -19.92 9.13 2.22
N ASP A 117 -19.22 9.31 3.34
CA ASP A 117 -18.01 8.54 3.64
C ASP A 117 -18.31 7.03 3.70
N GLN A 118 -17.72 6.28 2.78
CA GLN A 118 -17.94 4.86 2.57
C GLN A 118 -16.89 3.99 3.28
N ARG A 119 -15.88 4.60 3.93
CA ARG A 119 -14.83 3.86 4.63
C ARG A 119 -15.38 3.12 5.83
N LYS A 120 -14.91 1.88 6.01
CA LYS A 120 -15.24 1.03 7.14
C LYS A 120 -13.98 0.62 7.87
N ILE A 121 -14.02 0.65 9.21
CA ILE A 121 -12.92 0.16 10.05
C ILE A 121 -12.97 -1.37 10.06
N TYR A 122 -11.83 -2.01 9.82
CA TYR A 122 -11.71 -3.46 9.86
C TYR A 122 -10.65 -3.92 10.87
N ASN A 123 -10.82 -5.15 11.35
CA ASN A 123 -9.84 -5.85 12.17
C ASN A 123 -9.84 -7.31 11.71
N SER A 124 -9.03 -7.60 10.68
CA SER A 124 -8.99 -8.92 10.06
C SER A 124 -7.55 -9.34 9.81
N THR A 125 -7.20 -10.48 10.39
CA THR A 125 -5.95 -11.20 10.13
C THR A 125 -6.06 -12.16 8.94
N ALA A 126 -7.16 -12.14 8.20
CA ALA A 126 -7.33 -12.91 6.97
C ALA A 126 -6.57 -12.27 5.79
N TYR A 127 -6.11 -13.09 4.87
CA TYR A 127 -5.58 -12.67 3.58
C TYR A 127 -6.71 -12.14 2.68
N PRO A 128 -6.50 -11.05 1.90
CA PRO A 128 -5.27 -10.26 1.77
C PRO A 128 -5.12 -9.09 2.77
N TRP A 129 -6.14 -8.82 3.59
CA TRP A 129 -6.18 -7.66 4.49
C TRP A 129 -5.00 -7.57 5.45
N ARG A 130 -4.52 -8.72 5.92
CA ARG A 130 -3.35 -8.83 6.81
C ARG A 130 -2.04 -8.32 6.20
N CYS A 131 -1.96 -8.23 4.87
CA CYS A 131 -0.78 -7.72 4.15
C CYS A 131 -0.65 -6.20 4.24
N VAL A 132 -1.74 -5.48 4.55
CA VAL A 132 -1.77 -4.03 4.67
C VAL A 132 -1.34 -3.61 6.08
N GLY A 133 -0.48 -2.61 6.18
CA GLY A 133 0.11 -2.19 7.45
C GLY A 133 0.34 -0.69 7.57
N ARG A 134 0.63 -0.28 8.80
CA ARG A 134 1.01 1.09 9.13
C ARG A 134 2.48 1.29 8.82
N VAL A 135 2.80 2.38 8.14
CA VAL A 135 4.15 2.82 7.83
C VAL A 135 4.46 4.03 8.71
N GLU A 136 5.62 4.03 9.35
CA GLU A 136 6.11 5.13 10.18
C GLU A 136 7.49 5.56 9.68
N SER A 137 7.72 6.85 9.61
CA SER A 137 9.02 7.46 9.27
C SER A 137 9.21 8.77 10.06
N PRO A 138 10.37 9.43 9.97
CA PRO A 138 10.55 10.78 10.51
C PRO A 138 9.51 11.80 10.01
N LEU A 139 8.91 11.55 8.84
CA LEU A 139 7.94 12.45 8.20
C LEU A 139 6.50 12.22 8.69
N GLY A 140 6.25 11.14 9.44
CA GLY A 140 4.95 10.85 10.03
C GLY A 140 4.47 9.43 9.78
N VAL A 141 3.16 9.30 9.56
CA VAL A 141 2.47 8.02 9.41
C VAL A 141 1.84 7.93 8.02
N ALA A 142 2.04 6.78 7.38
CA ALA A 142 1.43 6.41 6.12
C ALA A 142 0.92 4.96 6.18
N SER A 143 0.59 4.42 5.02
CA SER A 143 0.12 3.05 4.80
C SER A 143 0.99 2.35 3.78
N GLY A 144 0.94 1.03 3.75
CA GLY A 144 1.62 0.24 2.74
C GLY A 144 1.19 -1.22 2.75
N VAL A 145 1.72 -2.00 1.82
CA VAL A 145 1.36 -3.41 1.64
C VAL A 145 2.56 -4.29 1.35
N MET A 146 2.52 -5.52 1.84
CA MET A 146 3.49 -6.55 1.46
C MET A 146 3.31 -6.95 -0.02
N ILE A 147 4.39 -6.88 -0.79
CA ILE A 147 4.46 -7.18 -2.24
C ILE A 147 5.54 -8.22 -2.59
N GLY A 148 6.08 -8.88 -1.57
CA GLY A 148 7.07 -9.96 -1.69
C GLY A 148 7.47 -10.50 -0.32
N PRO A 149 8.44 -11.43 -0.24
CA PRO A 149 8.88 -12.02 1.02
C PRO A 149 9.33 -11.00 2.07
N ARG A 150 10.02 -9.94 1.63
CA ARG A 150 10.54 -8.85 2.49
C ARG A 150 10.35 -7.48 1.86
N HIS A 151 9.35 -7.32 1.00
CA HIS A 151 9.18 -6.14 0.14
C HIS A 151 7.89 -5.42 0.50
N LEU A 152 8.01 -4.15 0.82
CA LEU A 152 6.92 -3.24 1.12
C LEU A 152 6.72 -2.29 -0.05
N LEU A 153 5.50 -2.18 -0.54
CA LEU A 153 5.06 -1.10 -1.42
C LEU A 153 4.40 0.00 -0.58
N THR A 154 4.84 1.25 -0.76
CA THR A 154 4.29 2.46 -0.11
C THR A 154 4.55 3.70 -0.98
N CYS A 155 4.15 4.89 -0.55
CA CYS A 155 4.36 6.14 -1.28
C CYS A 155 5.81 6.65 -1.18
N ALA A 156 6.26 7.43 -2.14
CA ALA A 156 7.60 8.03 -2.11
C ALA A 156 7.68 9.20 -1.13
N HIS A 157 6.61 9.97 -0.97
CA HIS A 157 6.61 11.16 -0.11
C HIS A 157 6.67 10.88 1.40
N ILE A 158 6.57 9.62 1.85
CA ILE A 158 6.83 9.25 3.26
C ILE A 158 8.33 9.00 3.53
N ILE A 159 9.15 8.93 2.47
CA ILE A 159 10.59 8.67 2.59
C ILE A 159 11.31 9.98 2.91
N ASP A 160 12.02 9.98 4.04
CA ASP A 160 12.96 11.06 4.42
C ASP A 160 14.20 10.97 3.53
N TRP A 161 14.21 11.64 2.37
CA TRP A 161 15.32 11.61 1.42
C TRP A 161 16.55 12.34 1.95
N ARG A 162 17.72 11.68 1.92
CA ARG A 162 18.99 12.24 2.41
C ARG A 162 20.07 12.27 1.31
N PRO A 163 21.13 13.08 1.49
CA PRO A 163 22.29 13.06 0.61
C PRO A 163 22.96 11.68 0.52
N ASN A 164 23.83 11.50 -0.48
CA ASN A 164 24.68 10.31 -0.64
C ASN A 164 23.92 8.98 -0.76
N ASN A 165 22.77 8.99 -1.45
CA ASN A 165 21.94 7.81 -1.67
C ASN A 165 21.50 7.12 -0.36
N GLN A 166 21.15 7.94 0.62
CA GLN A 166 20.59 7.50 1.90
C GLN A 166 19.18 8.06 2.09
N THR A 167 18.48 7.46 3.03
CA THR A 167 17.15 7.89 3.50
C THR A 167 17.09 7.79 5.01
N GLY A 168 16.09 8.39 5.64
CA GLY A 168 15.77 8.17 7.05
C GLY A 168 15.29 6.74 7.32
N TRP A 169 14.98 6.46 8.58
CA TRP A 169 14.43 5.16 8.95
C TRP A 169 12.99 5.03 8.47
N LEU A 170 12.55 3.79 8.23
CA LEU A 170 11.16 3.46 7.98
C LEU A 170 10.81 2.18 8.73
N LYS A 171 9.67 2.19 9.42
CA LYS A 171 9.13 1.05 10.16
C LYS A 171 7.79 0.65 9.56
N PHE A 172 7.61 -0.64 9.31
CA PHE A 172 6.36 -1.22 8.82
C PHE A 172 5.79 -2.18 9.85
N THR A 173 4.48 -2.06 10.10
CA THR A 173 3.74 -2.93 11.02
C THR A 173 2.47 -3.45 10.32
N PRO A 174 2.50 -4.66 9.75
CA PRO A 174 1.33 -5.25 9.10
C PRO A 174 0.21 -5.51 10.11
N MET A 175 -1.02 -5.20 9.73
CA MET A 175 -2.22 -5.29 10.57
C MET A 175 -2.04 -4.63 11.95
N TYR A 176 -1.41 -3.45 11.99
CA TYR A 176 -1.38 -2.63 13.21
C TYR A 176 -2.80 -2.32 13.68
N TYR A 177 -3.06 -2.44 14.98
CA TYR A 177 -4.37 -2.11 15.53
C TYR A 177 -4.27 -1.65 17.00
N ASN A 178 -4.36 -0.34 17.24
CA ASN A 178 -4.32 0.27 18.58
C ASN A 178 -3.16 -0.27 19.46
N GLY A 179 -1.95 -0.33 18.90
CA GLY A 179 -0.76 -0.87 19.58
C GLY A 179 -0.55 -2.38 19.40
N SER A 180 -1.56 -3.13 18.96
CA SER A 180 -1.39 -4.51 18.55
C SER A 180 -0.56 -4.61 17.27
N ALA A 181 0.40 -5.53 17.26
CA ALA A 181 1.25 -5.86 16.12
C ALA A 181 1.31 -7.39 15.98
N PRO A 182 0.27 -8.05 15.43
CA PRO A 182 0.15 -9.51 15.44
C PRO A 182 1.26 -10.23 14.67
N TYR A 183 1.93 -9.53 13.75
CA TYR A 183 3.08 -10.03 13.00
C TYR A 183 4.39 -9.33 13.38
N GLY A 184 4.37 -8.43 14.37
CA GLY A 184 5.48 -7.59 14.74
C GLY A 184 5.72 -6.44 13.77
N SER A 185 6.88 -5.82 13.88
CA SER A 185 7.32 -4.72 13.01
C SER A 185 8.67 -5.05 12.38
N SER A 186 8.92 -4.46 11.22
CA SER A 186 10.18 -4.58 10.49
C SER A 186 10.67 -3.22 10.04
N TRP A 187 11.98 -3.08 9.87
CA TRP A 187 12.61 -1.83 9.48
C TRP A 187 13.14 -1.91 8.06
N GLY A 188 13.06 -0.82 7.31
CA GLY A 188 13.62 -0.78 5.97
C GLY A 188 15.16 -0.78 5.99
N VAL A 189 15.77 -1.35 4.95
CA VAL A 189 17.23 -1.40 4.77
C VAL A 189 17.67 -0.87 3.39
N GLN A 190 16.78 -0.96 2.40
CA GLN A 190 16.99 -0.48 1.04
C GLN A 190 15.69 0.08 0.48
N THR A 191 15.75 1.24 -0.16
CA THR A 191 14.63 1.86 -0.88
C THR A 191 14.94 1.86 -2.37
N TYR A 192 14.00 1.40 -3.19
CA TYR A 192 14.01 1.55 -4.64
C TYR A 192 12.96 2.58 -5.05
N TYR A 193 13.33 3.46 -5.97
CA TYR A 193 12.44 4.52 -6.45
C TYR A 193 12.70 4.85 -7.93
N LYS A 194 11.69 5.41 -8.60
CA LYS A 194 11.84 6.04 -9.92
C LYS A 194 12.07 7.54 -9.78
N HIS A 195 11.31 8.19 -8.90
CA HIS A 195 11.44 9.60 -8.58
C HIS A 195 11.51 9.83 -7.07
N LYS A 196 12.24 10.87 -6.65
CA LYS A 196 12.22 11.32 -5.24
C LYS A 196 11.12 12.36 -5.09
N VAL A 197 9.97 11.94 -4.57
CA VAL A 197 8.88 12.86 -4.26
C VAL A 197 9.07 13.39 -2.84
N ALA A 198 9.02 14.70 -2.67
CA ALA A 198 9.10 15.36 -1.37
C ALA A 198 8.07 16.51 -1.32
N GLY A 199 7.15 16.47 -0.34
CA GLY A 199 6.13 17.51 -0.20
C GLY A 199 6.68 18.91 0.14
N PRO A 200 5.83 19.95 0.18
CA PRO A 200 4.36 19.91 0.18
C PRO A 200 3.70 20.14 -1.19
N THR A 201 4.46 20.51 -2.21
CA THR A 201 3.96 20.64 -3.59
C THR A 201 4.06 19.30 -4.28
N ILE A 202 2.99 18.87 -4.93
CA ILE A 202 2.98 17.69 -5.79
C ILE A 202 2.69 18.18 -7.20
N ASP A 203 3.69 18.17 -8.08
CA ASP A 203 3.53 18.44 -9.50
C ASP A 203 3.06 17.20 -10.29
N GLY A 204 2.80 17.36 -11.59
CA GLY A 204 2.29 16.28 -12.43
C GLY A 204 3.26 15.09 -12.57
N THR A 205 4.57 15.30 -12.43
CA THR A 205 5.55 14.20 -12.45
C THR A 205 5.53 13.47 -11.11
N GLU A 206 5.41 14.20 -10.01
CA GLU A 206 5.36 13.61 -8.67
C GLU A 206 4.15 12.69 -8.49
N VAL A 207 2.96 13.07 -8.98
CA VAL A 207 1.77 12.19 -8.93
C VAL A 207 2.01 10.86 -9.65
N GLN A 208 2.78 10.86 -10.74
CA GLN A 208 3.03 9.67 -11.56
C GLN A 208 4.03 8.68 -10.92
N PHE A 209 4.90 9.14 -10.02
CA PHE A 209 6.00 8.33 -9.46
C PHE A 209 6.05 8.30 -7.93
N ASP A 210 4.95 8.64 -7.27
CA ASP A 210 4.85 8.65 -5.82
C ASP A 210 4.62 7.24 -5.23
N TYR A 211 5.53 6.33 -5.57
CA TYR A 211 5.63 4.99 -5.04
C TYR A 211 7.09 4.58 -4.88
N VAL A 212 7.34 3.72 -3.89
CA VAL A 212 8.64 3.09 -3.64
C VAL A 212 8.45 1.64 -3.23
N VAL A 213 9.48 0.85 -3.50
CA VAL A 213 9.61 -0.49 -2.91
C VAL A 213 10.71 -0.45 -1.85
N VAL A 214 10.33 -0.73 -0.61
CA VAL A 214 11.26 -0.81 0.51
C VAL A 214 11.53 -2.27 0.84
N VAL A 215 12.81 -2.65 0.86
CA VAL A 215 13.26 -3.93 1.39
C VAL A 215 13.32 -3.82 2.90
N LEU A 216 12.61 -4.70 3.58
CA LEU A 216 12.54 -4.84 5.03
C LEU A 216 13.70 -5.70 5.53
N ASP A 217 14.15 -5.48 6.75
CA ASP A 217 15.26 -6.20 7.40
C ASP A 217 14.99 -7.69 7.64
N ARG A 218 13.73 -8.13 7.50
CA ARG A 218 13.29 -9.52 7.72
C ARG A 218 12.13 -9.92 6.80
N PRO A 219 11.95 -11.23 6.51
CA PRO A 219 10.95 -11.71 5.57
C PRO A 219 9.54 -11.84 6.19
N MET A 220 8.91 -10.70 6.47
CA MET A 220 7.56 -10.61 7.06
C MET A 220 6.49 -11.28 6.17
N GLY A 221 6.71 -11.28 4.85
CA GLY A 221 5.80 -11.85 3.85
C GLY A 221 5.56 -13.35 4.02
N ASN A 222 6.49 -14.08 4.63
CA ASN A 222 6.31 -15.50 4.93
C ASN A 222 5.18 -15.73 5.96
N SER A 223 4.92 -14.75 6.82
CA SER A 223 3.84 -14.82 7.83
C SER A 223 2.55 -14.19 7.31
N THR A 224 2.64 -13.03 6.68
CA THR A 224 1.47 -12.25 6.23
C THR A 224 0.92 -12.70 4.89
N GLY A 225 1.72 -13.34 4.05
CA GLY A 225 1.47 -13.35 2.61
C GLY A 225 1.84 -12.02 1.96
N TRP A 226 1.68 -11.95 0.64
CA TRP A 226 1.80 -10.71 -0.13
C TRP A 226 0.82 -10.70 -1.31
N LEU A 227 0.47 -9.50 -1.76
CA LEU A 227 -0.27 -9.31 -3.02
C LEU A 227 0.71 -9.43 -4.18
N GLY A 228 0.21 -9.85 -5.34
CA GLY A 228 0.94 -9.66 -6.59
C GLY A 228 0.93 -8.17 -6.98
N SER A 229 1.84 -7.77 -7.85
CA SER A 229 1.74 -6.48 -8.57
C SER A 229 1.20 -6.72 -9.95
N LYS A 230 0.44 -5.77 -10.52
CA LYS A 230 -0.02 -5.86 -11.90
C LYS A 230 -0.04 -4.46 -12.54
N SER A 231 0.42 -4.36 -13.78
CA SER A 231 0.36 -3.12 -14.56
C SER A 231 -1.10 -2.66 -14.70
N TYR A 232 -1.35 -1.37 -14.55
CA TYR A 232 -2.66 -0.80 -14.85
C TYR A 232 -2.93 -0.80 -16.36
N SER A 233 -4.20 -0.82 -16.75
CA SER A 233 -4.64 -0.72 -18.15
C SER A 233 -5.86 0.19 -18.23
N ASP A 234 -5.87 1.11 -19.20
CA ASP A 234 -7.01 2.02 -19.47
C ASP A 234 -8.30 1.26 -19.81
N SER A 235 -8.20 -0.01 -20.22
CA SER A 235 -9.38 -0.87 -20.39
C SER A 235 -10.19 -1.07 -19.10
N TRP A 236 -9.61 -0.76 -17.94
CA TRP A 236 -10.22 -0.84 -16.62
C TRP A 236 -10.84 0.47 -16.13
N ASP A 237 -10.71 1.55 -16.92
CA ASP A 237 -11.18 2.87 -16.53
C ASP A 237 -12.69 2.87 -16.24
N GLY A 238 -13.05 3.51 -15.14
CA GLY A 238 -14.43 3.62 -14.67
C GLY A 238 -15.01 2.33 -14.07
N GLN A 239 -14.30 1.20 -14.11
CA GLN A 239 -14.80 -0.05 -13.55
C GLN A 239 -14.76 -0.04 -12.01
N ALA A 240 -15.89 -0.34 -11.37
CA ALA A 240 -16.01 -0.43 -9.91
C ALA A 240 -15.43 -1.75 -9.35
N SER A 241 -14.14 -1.98 -9.59
CA SER A 241 -13.47 -3.26 -9.33
C SER A 241 -12.44 -3.17 -8.20
N PHE A 242 -11.97 -1.96 -7.88
CA PHE A 242 -10.83 -1.79 -6.99
C PHE A 242 -11.24 -1.66 -5.52
N ALA A 243 -10.33 -2.09 -4.66
CA ALA A 243 -10.38 -1.91 -3.21
C ALA A 243 -9.17 -1.10 -2.76
N HIS A 244 -9.35 -0.36 -1.67
CA HIS A 244 -8.30 0.39 -1.00
C HIS A 244 -8.37 0.15 0.50
N ALA A 245 -7.21 0.13 1.16
CA ALA A 245 -7.08 0.08 2.60
C ALA A 245 -5.87 0.89 3.07
N GLY A 246 -6.02 1.52 4.25
CA GLY A 246 -4.98 2.35 4.85
C GLY A 246 -5.37 2.85 6.24
N TYR A 247 -4.54 3.70 6.83
CA TYR A 247 -4.62 4.16 8.22
C TYR A 247 -4.95 5.66 8.29
N PRO A 248 -6.23 6.05 8.21
CA PRO A 248 -6.61 7.46 8.18
C PRO A 248 -6.52 8.14 9.55
N ALA A 249 -6.05 9.39 9.55
CA ALA A 249 -5.97 10.22 10.76
C ALA A 249 -7.34 10.69 11.29
N ASP A 250 -8.30 11.02 10.42
CA ASP A 250 -9.60 11.57 10.82
C ASP A 250 -10.53 10.58 11.52
N LEU A 251 -10.59 9.34 11.07
CA LEU A 251 -11.47 8.33 11.66
C LEU A 251 -10.82 7.62 12.85
N THR A 252 -9.50 7.46 12.81
CA THR A 252 -8.82 6.53 13.71
C THR A 252 -7.54 7.08 14.35
N GLY A 253 -7.14 8.31 14.05
CA GLY A 253 -5.84 8.83 14.49
C GLY A 253 -4.66 8.00 13.97
N THR A 254 -4.82 7.35 12.81
CA THR A 254 -3.90 6.37 12.22
C THR A 254 -3.70 5.09 13.04
N GLN A 255 -4.58 4.83 14.03
CA GLN A 255 -4.43 3.70 14.95
C GLN A 255 -5.15 2.43 14.49
N ARG A 256 -6.08 2.53 13.54
CA ARG A 256 -6.84 1.39 13.02
C ARG A 256 -7.01 1.52 11.51
N PRO A 257 -6.97 0.43 10.74
CA PRO A 257 -7.11 0.53 9.32
C PRO A 257 -8.58 0.69 8.92
N THR A 258 -8.79 1.37 7.80
CA THR A 258 -10.07 1.43 7.09
C THR A 258 -9.93 0.81 5.72
N TYR A 259 -11.06 0.41 5.14
CA TYR A 259 -11.13 -0.01 3.75
C TYR A 259 -12.36 0.55 3.04
N GLN A 260 -12.29 0.58 1.71
CA GLN A 260 -13.39 0.84 0.77
C GLN A 260 -13.23 -0.09 -0.43
N THR A 261 -14.35 -0.52 -1.03
CA THR A 261 -14.42 -1.41 -2.19
C THR A 261 -15.34 -0.81 -3.25
N GLY A 262 -15.27 -1.31 -4.48
CA GLY A 262 -16.09 -0.80 -5.59
C GLY A 262 -15.60 0.57 -6.06
N ILE A 263 -14.30 0.81 -5.94
CA ILE A 263 -13.64 2.03 -6.36
C ILE A 263 -13.43 1.95 -7.87
N ALA A 264 -13.85 3.00 -8.58
CA ALA A 264 -13.46 3.24 -9.95
C ALA A 264 -12.14 4.02 -9.98
N LEU A 265 -11.20 3.50 -10.75
CA LEU A 265 -9.96 4.15 -11.14
C LEU A 265 -10.10 4.63 -12.58
N ASP A 266 -9.39 5.71 -12.92
CA ASP A 266 -9.46 6.34 -14.24
C ASP A 266 -8.07 6.91 -14.57
N GLY A 267 -7.37 6.26 -15.51
CA GLY A 267 -6.02 6.63 -15.94
C GLY A 267 -6.00 7.95 -16.72
N ASP A 268 -4.92 8.72 -16.58
CA ASP A 268 -4.76 9.93 -17.40
C ASP A 268 -4.45 9.57 -18.86
N PHE A 269 -5.28 10.10 -19.77
CA PHE A 269 -5.17 9.93 -21.22
C PHE A 269 -3.81 10.40 -21.81
N TRP A 270 -3.11 11.32 -21.14
CA TRP A 270 -1.86 11.89 -21.64
C TRP A 270 -0.61 11.04 -21.34
N SER A 271 -0.73 9.99 -20.52
CA SER A 271 0.40 9.12 -20.15
C SER A 271 0.01 7.64 -20.25
N PRO A 272 -0.29 7.12 -21.47
CA PRO A 272 -0.66 5.72 -21.65
C PRO A 272 0.49 4.79 -21.24
N ASP A 273 0.20 3.81 -20.37
CA ASP A 273 1.01 2.65 -19.98
C ASP A 273 2.38 2.90 -19.31
N ASP A 274 2.86 4.14 -19.29
CA ASP A 274 4.15 4.56 -18.73
C ASP A 274 3.94 5.57 -17.58
N ASN A 275 3.22 5.17 -16.53
CA ASN A 275 2.96 5.91 -15.27
C ASN A 275 1.65 6.72 -15.20
N GLN A 276 0.52 6.09 -15.53
CA GLN A 276 -0.80 6.71 -15.43
C GLN A 276 -0.99 7.32 -14.03
N SER A 277 -1.02 8.65 -13.96
CA SER A 277 -1.62 9.35 -12.83
C SER A 277 -3.07 8.90 -12.78
N ILE A 278 -3.42 8.04 -11.82
CA ILE A 278 -4.74 7.42 -11.76
C ILE A 278 -5.63 8.29 -10.91
N SER A 279 -6.66 8.86 -11.51
CA SER A 279 -7.64 9.65 -10.79
C SER A 279 -8.72 8.75 -10.19
N HIS A 280 -9.25 9.14 -9.02
CA HIS A 280 -10.32 8.39 -8.35
C HIS A 280 -11.11 9.24 -7.36
N LYS A 281 -12.29 8.73 -6.98
CA LYS A 281 -13.17 9.33 -5.96
C LYS A 281 -13.36 8.47 -4.72
N ALA A 282 -12.47 7.51 -4.48
CA ALA A 282 -12.41 6.83 -3.18
C ALA A 282 -12.25 7.86 -2.05
N ASP A 283 -12.85 7.59 -0.90
CA ASP A 283 -12.72 8.41 0.30
C ASP A 283 -11.35 8.18 0.92
N ILE A 284 -10.57 9.24 1.03
CA ILE A 284 -9.19 9.25 1.51
C ILE A 284 -9.02 10.32 2.58
N TRP A 285 -8.09 10.09 3.50
CA TRP A 285 -7.60 11.11 4.42
C TRP A 285 -6.10 10.92 4.67
N PRO A 286 -5.35 12.00 5.00
CA PRO A 286 -3.97 11.88 5.47
C PRO A 286 -3.72 10.69 6.40
N GLY A 287 -2.63 9.97 6.15
CA GLY A 287 -2.30 8.68 6.75
C GLY A 287 -2.61 7.47 5.85
N GLN A 288 -3.54 7.61 4.90
CA GLN A 288 -3.81 6.56 3.88
C GLN A 288 -2.82 6.57 2.70
N SER A 289 -1.96 7.59 2.59
CA SER A 289 -0.87 7.65 1.60
C SER A 289 -0.06 6.36 1.58
N GLY A 290 0.31 5.88 0.39
CA GLY A 290 1.03 4.62 0.20
C GLY A 290 0.17 3.36 0.34
N GLY A 291 -1.06 3.47 0.84
CA GLY A 291 -2.00 2.35 0.90
C GLY A 291 -2.35 1.85 -0.50
N PRO A 292 -2.46 0.53 -0.72
CA PRO A 292 -2.62 -0.02 -2.06
C PRO A 292 -4.02 0.25 -2.62
N PHE A 293 -4.10 0.37 -3.94
CA PHE A 293 -5.27 0.01 -4.73
C PHE A 293 -5.03 -1.36 -5.35
N TRP A 294 -5.95 -2.29 -5.12
CA TRP A 294 -5.86 -3.63 -5.68
C TRP A 294 -7.22 -4.11 -6.18
N ALA A 295 -7.20 -5.07 -7.10
CA ALA A 295 -8.38 -5.80 -7.53
C ALA A 295 -8.08 -7.30 -7.57
N TYR A 296 -9.07 -8.10 -7.97
CA TYR A 296 -8.95 -9.55 -8.06
C TYR A 296 -8.98 -10.02 -9.51
N TRP A 297 -8.06 -10.90 -9.87
CA TRP A 297 -8.05 -11.67 -11.12
C TRP A 297 -8.07 -13.15 -10.76
N ASP A 298 -9.04 -13.89 -11.28
CA ASP A 298 -9.26 -15.31 -10.93
C ASP A 298 -9.29 -15.56 -9.42
N GLY A 299 -9.85 -14.61 -8.65
CA GLY A 299 -9.94 -14.66 -7.20
C GLY A 299 -8.64 -14.33 -6.44
N ASN A 300 -7.55 -13.94 -7.11
CA ASN A 300 -6.27 -13.61 -6.49
C ASN A 300 -6.01 -12.09 -6.52
N PRO A 301 -5.44 -11.51 -5.44
CA PRO A 301 -5.32 -10.05 -5.31
C PRO A 301 -4.02 -9.50 -5.91
N TYR A 302 -4.15 -8.46 -6.73
CA TYR A 302 -3.02 -7.76 -7.34
C TYR A 302 -3.12 -6.25 -7.11
N ALA A 303 -2.08 -5.67 -6.51
CA ALA A 303 -1.92 -4.23 -6.35
C ALA A 303 -1.49 -3.59 -7.68
N VAL A 304 -2.14 -2.50 -8.05
CA VAL A 304 -1.89 -1.78 -9.32
C VAL A 304 -1.34 -0.37 -9.09
N ALA A 305 -1.62 0.21 -7.92
CA ALA A 305 -1.22 1.57 -7.56
C ALA A 305 -1.20 1.77 -6.04
N THR A 306 -0.66 2.90 -5.60
CA THR A 306 -0.71 3.39 -4.22
C THR A 306 -1.36 4.76 -4.14
N GLN A 307 -2.10 5.02 -3.05
CA GLN A 307 -2.63 6.35 -2.76
C GLN A 307 -1.49 7.38 -2.69
N SER A 308 -1.60 8.46 -3.48
CA SER A 308 -0.54 9.46 -3.60
C SER A 308 -1.02 10.84 -3.13
N ALA A 309 -1.95 11.45 -3.88
CA ALA A 309 -2.21 12.88 -3.78
C ALA A 309 -3.70 13.20 -3.86
N HIS A 310 -4.04 14.48 -3.75
CA HIS A 310 -5.39 14.99 -3.92
C HIS A 310 -5.37 16.45 -4.38
N ASN A 311 -6.48 16.90 -4.97
CA ASN A 311 -6.75 18.30 -5.24
C ASN A 311 -8.19 18.65 -4.81
N PRO A 312 -8.70 19.87 -5.05
CA PRO A 312 -10.07 20.24 -4.69
C PRO A 312 -11.20 19.39 -5.31
N SER A 313 -10.91 18.64 -6.36
CA SER A 313 -11.92 17.97 -7.20
C SER A 313 -11.78 16.44 -7.25
N ILE A 314 -10.58 15.89 -7.01
CA ILE A 314 -10.29 14.46 -7.19
C ILE A 314 -9.09 14.01 -6.34
N ASN A 315 -9.02 12.72 -6.04
CA ASN A 315 -7.85 12.07 -5.47
C ASN A 315 -7.02 11.40 -6.57
N PHE A 316 -5.74 11.17 -6.30
CA PHE A 316 -4.81 10.53 -7.22
C PHE A 316 -4.08 9.34 -6.57
N ALA A 317 -3.87 8.31 -7.39
CA ALA A 317 -3.03 7.16 -7.12
C ALA A 317 -1.91 7.07 -8.15
N SER A 318 -0.81 6.45 -7.75
CA SER A 318 0.42 6.33 -8.53
C SER A 318 0.76 4.86 -8.75
N GLY A 319 1.04 4.43 -9.98
CA GLY A 319 1.22 3.01 -10.30
C GLY A 319 1.63 2.76 -11.74
N GLY A 320 1.14 1.66 -12.33
CA GLY A 320 1.46 1.27 -13.71
C GLY A 320 2.65 0.32 -13.84
N SER A 321 3.15 0.14 -15.06
CA SER A 321 4.15 -0.89 -15.39
C SER A 321 5.50 -0.69 -14.70
N ASP A 322 5.92 0.56 -14.51
CA ASP A 322 7.18 0.87 -13.83
C ASP A 322 7.14 0.49 -12.34
N LEU A 323 5.97 0.50 -11.70
CA LEU A 323 5.79 -0.04 -10.35
C LEU A 323 6.09 -1.54 -10.33
N VAL A 324 5.57 -2.30 -11.31
CA VAL A 324 5.84 -3.75 -11.43
C VAL A 324 7.33 -4.00 -11.65
N GLY A 325 7.96 -3.24 -12.54
CA GLY A 325 9.41 -3.29 -12.77
C GLY A 325 10.24 -3.03 -11.51
N LEU A 326 9.84 -2.02 -10.72
CA LEU A 326 10.47 -1.69 -9.44
C LEU A 326 10.36 -2.85 -8.43
N VAL A 327 9.19 -3.47 -8.34
CA VAL A 327 8.94 -4.64 -7.48
C VAL A 327 9.80 -5.82 -7.90
N MET A 328 9.83 -6.15 -9.19
CA MET A 328 10.66 -7.24 -9.72
C MET A 328 12.13 -7.03 -9.42
N ARG A 329 12.64 -5.80 -9.60
CA ARG A 329 14.04 -5.48 -9.32
C ARG A 329 14.38 -5.71 -7.84
N ALA A 330 13.57 -5.16 -6.95
CA ALA A 330 13.79 -5.29 -5.51
C ALA A 330 13.72 -6.76 -5.05
N ARG A 331 12.81 -7.56 -5.63
CA ARG A 331 12.67 -9.00 -5.35
C ARG A 331 13.86 -9.81 -5.85
N ASN A 332 14.40 -9.46 -7.02
CA ASN A 332 15.55 -10.17 -7.59
C ASN A 332 16.87 -9.85 -6.86
N GLU A 333 17.06 -8.60 -6.43
CA GLU A 333 18.27 -8.22 -5.68
C GLU A 333 18.22 -8.62 -4.20
N TYR A 334 17.03 -8.70 -3.62
CA TYR A 334 16.80 -9.04 -2.22
C TYR A 334 15.71 -10.10 -2.08
N PRO A 335 15.96 -11.38 -2.43
CA PRO A 335 14.96 -12.45 -2.35
C PRO A 335 14.43 -12.70 -0.92
#